data_AF-J9BTS7-F1
#
_entry.id   AF-J9BTS7-F1
#
_cell.length_a   1.000
_cell.length_b   1.000
_cell.length_c   1.000
_cell.angle_alpha   90.00
_cell.angle_beta   90.00
_cell.angle_gamma   90.00
#
_symmetry.space_group_name_H-M   'P 1'
#
loop_
_entity.id
_entity.type
_entity.pdbx_description
1 polymer ?
#
loop_
_entity_poly.entity_id
_entity_poly.type
_entity_poly.pdbx_seq_one_letter_code
_entity_poly.pdbx_strand_id
1 'polypeptide(L)'
;AVPAKVATIEYDPNRNARIALVNYVDGEKRYIIAPLGLQVGDMIESGPEADIKIGNCLPLKNIPLGTEVHNVELKIGKGGQLARSAGSSAQLMAKEGNYALLRLPSGEIRKVHINCRATIGQVGNIDAENITIGKAGRS
;
A
#
# COMPACT_ATOMS: atom_id res chain seq x y z
N ALA A 1 -14.65 -11.26 1.18
CA ALA A 1 -13.96 -10.04 1.62
C ALA A 1 -15.02 -9.03 2.02
N VAL A 2 -14.77 -8.19 3.03
CA VAL A 2 -15.75 -7.17 3.43
C VAL A 2 -15.31 -5.86 2.78
N PRO A 3 -16.12 -5.24 1.92
CA PRO A 3 -15.78 -3.96 1.32
C PRO A 3 -15.81 -2.86 2.38
N ALA A 4 -14.98 -1.84 2.19
CA ALA A 4 -14.89 -0.68 3.07
C ALA A 4 -14.97 0.61 2.27
N LYS A 5 -15.64 1.61 2.84
CA LYS A 5 -15.72 2.96 2.26
C LYS A 5 -14.68 3.86 2.89
N VAL A 6 -13.95 4.62 2.09
CA VAL A 6 -13.04 5.66 2.56
C VAL A 6 -13.85 6.81 3.15
N ALA A 7 -13.71 7.05 4.45
CA ALA A 7 -14.44 8.06 5.18
C ALA A 7 -13.71 9.41 5.20
N THR A 8 -12.41 9.38 5.50
CA THR A 8 -11.57 10.58 5.61
C THR A 8 -10.13 10.25 5.24
N ILE A 9 -9.37 11.27 4.82
CA ILE A 9 -7.92 11.19 4.65
C ILE A 9 -7.31 12.20 5.59
N GLU A 10 -6.47 11.72 6.50
CA GLU A 10 -5.96 12.46 7.65
C GLU A 10 -4.44 12.51 7.64
N TYR A 11 -3.90 13.51 8.34
CA TYR A 11 -2.47 13.63 8.63
C TYR A 11 -2.11 12.72 9.81
N ASP A 12 -0.97 12.03 9.72
CA ASP A 12 -0.42 11.25 10.82
C ASP A 12 0.99 11.76 11.17
N PRO A 13 1.26 12.21 12.41
CA PRO A 13 2.57 12.72 12.79
C PRO A 13 3.66 11.65 12.90
N ASN A 14 3.29 10.36 13.01
CA ASN A 14 4.24 9.27 13.22
C ASN A 14 4.81 8.69 11.91
N ARG A 15 4.41 9.24 10.75
CA ARG A 15 4.85 8.76 9.44
C ARG A 15 4.74 9.85 8.38
N ASN A 16 5.50 9.70 7.31
CA ASN A 16 5.47 10.69 6.23
C ASN A 16 4.25 10.53 5.31
N ALA A 17 3.61 9.36 5.28
CA ALA A 17 2.43 9.12 4.44
C ALA A 17 1.13 9.55 5.13
N ARG A 18 0.13 9.99 4.34
CA ARG A 18 -1.22 10.22 4.88
C ARG A 18 -1.90 8.89 5.21
N ILE A 19 -2.90 8.95 6.09
CA ILE A 19 -3.73 7.80 6.45
C ILE A 19 -5.15 8.01 5.97
N ALA A 20 -5.82 6.92 5.60
CA ALA A 20 -7.23 6.93 5.29
C ALA A 20 -8.00 6.15 6.36
N LEU A 21 -9.04 6.77 6.92
CA LEU A 21 -10.01 6.08 7.75
C LEU A 21 -10.98 5.35 6.83
N VAL A 22 -11.12 4.05 7.02
CA VAL A 22 -12.04 3.21 6.24
C VAL A 22 -13.09 2.60 7.16
N ASN A 23 -14.34 2.72 6.74
CA ASN A 23 -15.50 2.16 7.41
C ASN A 23 -15.92 0.91 6.65
N TYR A 24 -15.75 -0.25 7.26
CA TYR A 24 -16.23 -1.51 6.71
C TYR A 24 -17.76 -1.59 6.82
N VAL A 25 -18.37 -2.35 5.90
CA VAL A 25 -19.83 -2.56 5.90
C VAL A 25 -20.32 -3.29 7.15
N ASP A 26 -19.45 -4.04 7.83
CA ASP A 26 -19.73 -4.70 9.11
C ASP A 26 -19.72 -3.74 10.33
N GLY A 27 -19.38 -2.46 10.11
CA GLY A 27 -19.33 -1.43 11.15
C GLY A 27 -17.95 -1.22 11.77
N GLU A 28 -16.95 -2.06 11.43
CA GLU A 28 -15.58 -1.83 11.88
C GLU A 28 -14.97 -0.60 11.21
N LYS A 29 -14.12 0.11 11.96
CA LYS A 29 -13.33 1.23 11.44
C LYS A 29 -11.86 0.90 11.59
N ARG A 30 -11.09 1.08 10.52
CA ARG A 30 -9.64 0.88 10.55
C ARG A 30 -8.93 1.98 9.78
N TYR A 31 -7.68 2.20 10.14
CA TYR A 31 -6.80 3.07 9.38
C TYR A 31 -5.95 2.27 8.40
N ILE A 32 -5.77 2.82 7.21
CA ILE A 32 -4.83 2.32 6.21
C ILE A 32 -3.89 3.45 5.79
N ILE A 33 -2.75 3.09 5.21
CA ILE A 33 -1.91 4.08 4.51
C ILE A 33 -2.67 4.52 3.26
N ALA A 34 -2.78 5.82 3.03
CA ALA A 34 -3.47 6.38 1.88
C ALA A 34 -2.62 6.16 0.60
N PRO A 35 -3.09 5.37 -0.37
CA PRO A 35 -2.48 5.29 -1.69
C PRO A 35 -2.63 6.62 -2.45
N LEU A 36 -1.77 6.82 -3.44
CA LEU A 36 -1.90 7.90 -4.39
C LEU A 36 -3.21 7.75 -5.19
N GLY A 37 -3.98 8.84 -5.26
CA GLY A 37 -5.22 8.87 -6.04
C GLY A 37 -6.45 8.29 -5.32
N LEU A 38 -6.31 7.76 -4.11
CA LEU A 38 -7.46 7.36 -3.29
C LEU A 38 -8.24 8.61 -2.83
N GLN A 39 -9.55 8.61 -3.01
CA GLN A 39 -10.44 9.71 -2.66
C GLN A 39 -11.42 9.31 -1.55
N VAL A 40 -11.93 10.32 -0.84
CA VAL A 40 -13.01 10.11 0.13
C VAL A 40 -14.27 9.68 -0.62
N GLY A 41 -14.89 8.60 -0.16
CA GLY A 41 -16.06 8.00 -0.79
C GLY A 41 -15.76 6.75 -1.61
N ASP A 42 -14.49 6.49 -1.96
CA ASP A 42 -14.09 5.30 -2.71
C ASP A 42 -14.37 4.02 -1.93
N MET A 43 -14.71 2.97 -2.66
CA MET A 43 -14.92 1.62 -2.12
C MET A 43 -13.67 0.79 -2.37
N ILE A 44 -13.10 0.25 -1.29
CA ILE A 44 -11.94 -0.62 -1.33
C ILE A 44 -12.30 -2.02 -0.81
N GLU A 45 -11.55 -3.01 -1.25
CA GLU A 45 -11.74 -4.40 -0.87
C GLU A 45 -10.41 -5.11 -0.59
N SER A 46 -10.47 -6.08 0.33
CA SER A 46 -9.32 -6.81 0.85
C SER A 46 -9.58 -8.31 0.73
N GLY A 47 -9.04 -8.96 -0.29
CA GLY A 47 -9.25 -10.39 -0.53
C GLY A 47 -8.67 -10.90 -1.84
N PRO A 48 -8.66 -12.23 -2.05
CA PRO A 48 -8.17 -12.82 -3.29
C PRO A 48 -9.04 -12.49 -4.51
N GLU A 49 -10.31 -12.19 -4.32
CA GLU A 49 -11.29 -11.90 -5.38
C GLU A 49 -11.46 -10.39 -5.66
N ALA A 50 -10.71 -9.54 -4.94
CA ALA A 50 -10.84 -8.10 -5.11
C ALA A 50 -10.39 -7.64 -6.51
N ASP A 51 -11.05 -6.61 -7.04
CA ASP A 51 -10.64 -6.01 -8.30
C ASP A 51 -9.22 -5.43 -8.23
N ILE A 52 -8.54 -5.39 -9.38
CA ILE A 52 -7.25 -4.70 -9.53
C ILE A 52 -7.48 -3.18 -9.60
N LYS A 53 -7.77 -2.58 -8.44
CA LYS A 53 -8.02 -1.13 -8.26
C LYS A 53 -7.11 -0.58 -7.16
N ILE A 54 -6.80 0.72 -7.26
CA ILE A 54 -5.99 1.42 -6.27
C ILE A 54 -6.63 1.29 -4.88
N GLY A 55 -5.82 0.94 -3.88
CA GLY A 55 -6.27 0.75 -2.49
C GLY A 55 -6.76 -0.66 -2.17
N ASN A 56 -7.02 -1.51 -3.17
CA ASN A 56 -7.39 -2.91 -2.92
C ASN A 56 -6.18 -3.75 -2.50
N CYS A 57 -6.40 -4.72 -1.61
CA CYS A 57 -5.36 -5.58 -1.06
C CYS A 57 -5.56 -7.04 -1.46
N LEU A 58 -4.60 -7.59 -2.21
CA LEU A 58 -4.64 -8.93 -2.78
C LEU A 58 -3.35 -9.71 -2.49
N PRO A 59 -3.39 -11.06 -2.52
CA PRO A 59 -2.19 -11.87 -2.61
C PRO A 59 -1.43 -11.58 -3.91
N LEU A 60 -0.09 -11.58 -3.86
CA LEU A 60 0.78 -11.36 -5.04
C LEU A 60 0.45 -12.33 -6.19
N LYS A 61 -0.04 -13.53 -5.89
CA LYS A 61 -0.55 -14.50 -6.88
C LYS A 61 -1.56 -13.90 -7.84
N ASN A 62 -2.48 -13.07 -7.35
CA ASN A 62 -3.63 -12.60 -8.11
C ASN A 62 -3.36 -11.23 -8.77
N ILE A 63 -2.27 -10.56 -8.40
CA ILE A 63 -1.90 -9.25 -8.92
C ILE A 63 -1.17 -9.40 -10.26
N PRO A 64 -1.57 -8.73 -11.36
CA PRO A 64 -0.90 -8.83 -12.65
C PRO A 64 0.59 -8.42 -12.61
N LEU A 65 1.42 -8.98 -13.49
CA LEU A 65 2.80 -8.53 -13.62
C LEU A 65 2.85 -7.06 -14.11
N GLY A 66 3.89 -6.34 -13.70
CA GLY A 66 4.11 -4.93 -14.04
C GLY A 66 3.37 -3.93 -13.15
N THR A 67 2.37 -4.35 -12.38
CA THR A 67 1.63 -3.45 -11.49
C THR A 67 2.50 -2.94 -10.35
N GLU A 68 2.27 -1.68 -9.99
CA GLU A 68 2.82 -1.08 -8.78
C GLU A 68 1.99 -1.46 -7.56
N VAL A 69 2.69 -1.85 -6.50
CA VAL A 69 2.12 -2.26 -5.23
C VAL A 69 2.87 -1.61 -4.06
N HIS A 70 2.20 -1.43 -2.95
CA HIS A 70 2.79 -0.92 -1.72
C HIS A 70 2.32 -1.73 -0.51
N ASN A 71 2.92 -1.46 0.65
CA ASN A 71 2.60 -2.13 1.91
C ASN A 71 2.66 -3.66 1.82
N VAL A 72 3.76 -4.18 1.25
CA VAL A 72 3.92 -5.61 0.94
C VAL A 72 4.38 -6.39 2.17
N GLU A 73 3.79 -7.57 2.38
CA GLU A 73 4.23 -8.50 3.42
C GLU A 73 5.56 -9.20 3.05
N LEU A 74 6.52 -9.25 3.98
CA LEU A 74 7.76 -10.01 3.78
C LEU A 74 7.56 -11.52 4.03
N LYS A 75 6.66 -11.86 4.96
CA LYS A 75 6.25 -13.23 5.29
C LYS A 75 4.73 -13.27 5.36
N ILE A 76 4.15 -14.39 4.95
CA ILE A 76 2.69 -14.61 4.90
C ILE A 76 2.09 -14.27 6.27
N GLY A 77 1.15 -13.32 6.30
CA GLY A 77 0.42 -12.95 7.53
C GLY A 77 1.22 -12.17 8.57
N LYS A 78 2.44 -11.71 8.25
CA LYS A 78 3.24 -10.85 9.15
C LYS A 78 2.99 -9.36 8.93
N GLY A 79 1.99 -9.00 8.12
CA GLY A 79 1.65 -7.61 7.85
C GLY A 79 2.64 -6.92 6.91
N GLY A 80 2.21 -5.77 6.39
CA GLY A 80 2.99 -4.98 5.43
C GLY A 80 4.25 -4.38 6.07
N GLN A 81 5.39 -4.65 5.43
CA GLN A 81 6.72 -4.25 5.91
C GLN A 81 7.50 -3.46 4.86
N LEU A 82 7.27 -3.72 3.57
CA LEU A 82 7.98 -3.10 2.46
C LEU A 82 7.12 -2.02 1.77
N ALA A 83 7.79 -0.99 1.23
CA ALA A 83 7.16 0.13 0.51
C ALA A 83 5.99 0.78 1.29
N ARG A 84 6.29 1.37 2.45
CA ARG A 84 5.31 2.07 3.32
C ARG A 84 5.53 3.57 3.44
N SER A 85 6.67 4.07 2.98
CA SER A 85 7.03 5.48 3.06
C SER A 85 6.27 6.28 2.00
N ALA A 86 6.09 7.58 2.24
CA ALA A 86 5.50 8.50 1.27
C ALA A 86 6.15 8.35 -0.11
N GLY A 87 5.34 8.29 -1.17
CA GLY A 87 5.81 8.10 -2.54
C GLY A 87 6.46 6.75 -2.87
N SER A 88 6.53 5.79 -1.94
CA SER A 88 7.14 4.49 -2.24
C SER A 88 6.17 3.54 -2.95
N SER A 89 6.67 2.81 -3.94
CA SER A 89 6.02 1.65 -4.57
C SER A 89 7.05 0.57 -4.89
N ALA A 90 6.59 -0.67 -4.95
CA ALA A 90 7.35 -1.80 -5.45
C ALA A 90 6.67 -2.32 -6.72
N GLN A 91 7.44 -2.76 -7.71
CA GLN A 91 6.91 -3.26 -8.96
C GLN A 91 6.98 -4.79 -8.99
N LEU A 92 5.87 -5.44 -9.38
CA LEU A 92 5.84 -6.89 -9.55
C LEU A 92 6.45 -7.30 -10.89
N MET A 93 7.68 -7.83 -10.86
CA MET A 93 8.46 -8.13 -12.05
C MET A 93 8.13 -9.51 -12.64
N ALA A 94 8.09 -10.53 -11.79
CA ALA A 94 7.90 -11.91 -12.21
C ALA A 94 7.22 -12.75 -11.12
N LYS A 95 6.66 -13.89 -11.53
CA LYS A 95 6.12 -14.93 -10.65
C LYS A 95 6.75 -16.27 -11.05
N GLU A 96 7.51 -16.85 -10.14
CA GLU A 96 8.26 -18.09 -10.35
C GLU A 96 7.88 -19.10 -9.26
N GLY A 97 7.10 -20.11 -9.64
CA GLY A 97 6.60 -21.12 -8.71
C GLY A 97 5.88 -20.48 -7.51
N ASN A 98 6.41 -20.70 -6.30
CA ASN A 98 5.83 -20.22 -5.05
C ASN A 98 6.25 -18.79 -4.67
N TYR A 99 6.99 -18.10 -5.54
CA TYR A 99 7.56 -16.80 -5.22
C TYR A 99 7.28 -15.77 -6.32
N ALA A 100 7.25 -14.51 -5.90
CA ALA A 100 7.18 -13.33 -6.73
C ALA A 100 8.48 -12.53 -6.59
N LEU A 101 8.96 -11.97 -7.70
CA LEU A 101 10.07 -11.03 -7.72
C LEU A 101 9.51 -9.61 -7.70
N LEU A 102 9.85 -8.86 -6.66
CA LEU A 102 9.47 -7.45 -6.50
C LEU A 102 10.70 -6.58 -6.64
N ARG A 103 10.62 -5.56 -7.51
CA ARG A 103 11.59 -4.47 -7.53
C ARG A 103 11.21 -3.46 -6.46
N LEU A 104 12.04 -3.30 -5.45
CA LEU A 104 11.82 -2.37 -4.34
C LEU A 104 12.17 -0.93 -4.75
N PRO A 105 11.72 0.09 -3.98
CA PRO A 105 12.10 1.49 -4.21
C PRO A 105 13.62 1.72 -4.24
N SER A 106 14.39 0.92 -3.52
CA SER A 106 15.86 0.96 -3.53
C SER A 106 16.51 0.47 -4.83
N GLY A 107 15.71 -0.09 -5.75
CA GLY A 107 16.20 -0.80 -6.93
C GLY A 107 16.55 -2.27 -6.69
N GLU A 108 16.59 -2.73 -5.42
CA GLU A 108 16.81 -4.13 -5.06
C GLU A 108 15.68 -5.01 -5.63
N ILE A 109 16.04 -6.12 -6.27
CA ILE A 109 15.08 -7.17 -6.64
C ILE A 109 15.01 -8.17 -5.51
N ARG A 110 13.83 -8.29 -4.90
CA ARG A 110 13.61 -9.15 -3.75
C ARG A 110 12.57 -10.22 -4.05
N LYS A 111 12.87 -11.43 -3.60
CA LYS A 111 11.98 -12.59 -3.70
C LYS A 111 11.04 -12.65 -2.49
N VAL A 112 9.74 -12.69 -2.74
CA VAL A 112 8.69 -12.73 -1.72
C VAL A 112 7.73 -13.88 -2.02
N HIS A 113 7.16 -14.53 -1.00
CA HIS A 113 6.24 -15.65 -1.22
C HIS A 113 4.96 -15.17 -1.94
N ILE A 114 4.44 -15.95 -2.90
CA ILE A 114 3.33 -15.54 -3.77
C ILE A 114 1.99 -15.33 -3.03
N ASN A 115 1.85 -15.98 -1.86
CA ASN A 115 0.70 -15.81 -0.96
C ASN A 115 0.82 -14.59 -0.01
N CYS A 116 1.97 -13.89 0.00
CA CYS A 116 2.07 -12.62 0.71
C CYS A 116 1.10 -11.60 0.11
N ARG A 117 0.55 -10.75 0.96
CA ARG A 117 -0.39 -9.71 0.55
C ARG A 117 0.32 -8.42 0.18
N ALA A 118 -0.27 -7.68 -0.75
CA ALA A 118 0.16 -6.37 -1.17
C ALA A 118 -1.06 -5.50 -1.48
N THR A 119 -0.90 -4.18 -1.38
CA THR A 119 -1.95 -3.22 -1.74
C THR A 119 -1.61 -2.60 -3.08
N ILE A 120 -2.57 -2.48 -3.98
CA ILE A 120 -2.35 -1.92 -5.31
C ILE A 120 -2.17 -0.40 -5.25
N GLY A 121 -1.20 0.09 -6.02
CA GLY A 121 -0.87 1.50 -6.14
C GLY A 121 0.40 1.89 -5.37
N GLN A 122 0.76 3.16 -5.48
CA GLN A 122 1.87 3.80 -4.77
C GLN A 122 1.37 4.45 -3.48
N VAL A 123 2.24 4.59 -2.48
CA VAL A 123 1.91 5.39 -1.29
C VAL A 123 1.78 6.87 -1.67
N GLY A 124 0.74 7.54 -1.19
CA GLY A 124 0.52 8.96 -1.44
C GLY A 124 1.55 9.89 -0.78
N ASN A 125 1.27 11.19 -0.84
CA ASN A 125 2.13 12.27 -0.31
C ASN A 125 3.53 12.32 -0.96
N ILE A 126 3.60 12.19 -2.29
CA ILE A 126 4.86 12.15 -3.06
C ILE A 126 5.72 13.40 -2.80
N ASP A 127 5.10 14.56 -2.67
CA ASP A 127 5.80 15.82 -2.42
C ASP A 127 6.44 15.94 -1.04
N ALA A 128 6.31 14.93 -0.17
CA ALA A 128 6.96 14.92 1.14
C ALA A 128 8.48 15.10 1.04
N GLU A 129 9.10 14.58 -0.03
CA GLU A 129 10.55 14.72 -0.28
C GLU A 129 10.94 16.17 -0.64
N ASN A 130 10.02 16.95 -1.20
CA ASN A 130 10.26 18.34 -1.61
C ASN A 130 10.14 19.35 -0.45
N ILE A 131 9.78 18.89 0.76
CA ILE A 131 9.57 19.76 1.91
C ILE A 131 10.92 20.21 2.48
N THR A 132 11.20 21.52 2.41
CA THR A 132 12.39 22.12 3.01
C THR A 132 12.15 22.46 4.49
N ILE A 133 12.97 21.92 5.40
CA ILE A 133 12.86 22.14 6.85
C ILE A 133 13.15 23.61 7.22
N GLY A 134 14.04 24.27 6.48
CA GLY A 134 14.24 25.73 6.46
C GLY A 134 14.90 26.34 7.69
N LYS A 135 14.58 25.89 8.91
CA LYS A 135 15.15 26.39 10.17
C LYS A 135 15.44 25.27 11.16
N ALA A 136 16.48 25.44 11.97
CA ALA A 136 16.95 24.45 12.94
C ALA A 136 15.88 24.02 13.97
N GLY A 137 14.98 24.92 14.36
CA GLY A 137 13.92 24.62 15.33
C GLY A 137 12.73 23.81 14.79
N ARG A 138 12.81 23.28 13.56
CA ARG A 138 11.79 22.43 12.92
C ARG A 138 12.29 21.00 12.68
N SER A 139 13.53 20.71 13.05
CA SER A 139 14.19 19.40 12.94
C SER A 139 13.93 18.50 14.14
#